data_AF-A0AAU5UCJ3-F1
#
_entry.id   AF-A0AAU5UCJ3-F1
#
_cell.length_a   1.000
_cell.length_b   1.000
_cell.length_c   1.000
_cell.angle_alpha   90.00
_cell.angle_beta   90.00
_cell.angle_gamma   90.00
#
_symmetry.space_group_name_H-M   'P 1'
#
loop_
_entity.id
_entity.type
_entity.pdbx_description
1 polymer ?
#
loop_
_entity_poly.entity_id
_entity_poly.type
_entity_poly.pdbx_seq_one_letter_code
_entity_poly.pdbx_strand_id
1 'polypeptide(L)'
;METGPGTREHTVRLVSFGAVARRKTARRLHRLDVEILAWHPYLDVDAFRAEGVTKAAELSELAARFRVLSTHPPLIEGRTEKVVGADLLRLPPR
;
A
#
# COMPACT_ATOMS: atom_id res chain seq x y z
N MET A 1 -22.32 5.53 21.09
CA MET A 1 -21.86 5.62 19.69
C MET A 1 -20.36 5.42 19.70
N GLU A 2 -19.89 4.27 19.20
CA GLU A 2 -18.46 4.07 18.99
C GLU A 2 -18.05 4.99 17.83
N THR A 3 -17.24 6.00 18.11
CA THR A 3 -16.60 6.79 17.06
C THR A 3 -15.69 5.83 16.29
N GLY A 4 -16.02 5.53 15.03
CA GLY A 4 -15.15 4.72 14.18
C GLY A 4 -13.73 5.31 14.18
N PRO A 5 -12.67 4.48 14.09
CA PRO A 5 -11.30 4.97 14.13
C PRO A 5 -11.10 6.03 13.04
N GLY A 6 -10.73 7.25 13.44
CA GLY A 6 -10.39 8.34 12.51
C GLY A 6 -9.20 7.97 11.63
N THR A 7 -8.98 8.71 10.54
CA THR A 7 -7.89 8.43 9.58
C THR A 7 -6.58 9.12 9.93
N ARG A 8 -6.59 10.10 10.84
CA ARG A 8 -5.41 10.87 11.22
C ARG A 8 -4.32 9.94 11.78
N GLU A 9 -3.08 10.19 11.38
CA GLU A 9 -1.89 9.43 11.82
C GLU A 9 -1.92 7.94 11.47
N HIS A 10 -2.71 7.54 10.46
CA HIS A 10 -2.75 6.15 9.99
C HIS A 10 -2.04 5.99 8.67
N THR A 11 -1.28 4.92 8.55
CA THR A 11 -0.63 4.55 7.29
C THR A 11 -1.52 3.61 6.48
N VAL A 12 -1.72 3.96 5.21
CA VAL A 12 -2.36 3.10 4.21
C VAL A 12 -1.28 2.47 3.34
N ARG A 13 -1.33 1.14 3.21
CA ARG A 13 -0.37 0.36 2.43
C ARG A 13 -0.96 0.04 1.06
N LEU A 14 -0.22 0.27 -0.02
CA LEU A 14 -0.66 -0.06 -1.38
C LEU A 14 0.24 -1.13 -2.01
N VAL A 15 -0.37 -2.23 -2.46
CA VAL A 15 0.32 -3.27 -3.24
C VAL A 15 0.10 -3.02 -4.72
N SER A 16 1.19 -3.01 -5.49
CA SER A 16 1.20 -2.72 -6.93
C SER A 16 0.75 -1.29 -7.25
N PHE A 17 1.70 -0.35 -7.14
CA PHE A 17 1.53 1.08 -7.43
C PHE A 17 1.33 1.43 -8.93
N GLY A 18 0.41 0.75 -9.61
CA GLY A 18 0.02 0.98 -11.01
C GLY A 18 -0.98 2.12 -11.21
N ALA A 19 -1.60 2.20 -12.40
CA ALA A 19 -2.45 3.34 -12.78
C ALA A 19 -3.64 3.59 -11.82
N VAL A 20 -4.29 2.53 -11.32
CA VAL A 20 -5.40 2.66 -10.35
C VAL A 20 -4.88 3.14 -8.99
N ALA A 21 -3.85 2.49 -8.46
CA ALA A 21 -3.23 2.87 -7.19
C ALA A 21 -2.76 4.34 -7.19
N ARG A 22 -2.12 4.77 -8.28
CA ARG A 22 -1.63 6.15 -8.48
C ARG A 22 -2.76 7.16 -8.65
N ARG A 23 -3.55 7.00 -9.71
CA ARG A 23 -4.49 8.04 -10.15
C ARG A 23 -5.78 8.06 -9.35
N LYS A 24 -6.21 6.91 -8.80
CA LYS A 24 -7.48 6.81 -8.09
C LYS A 24 -7.27 6.74 -6.58
N THR A 25 -6.42 5.83 -6.11
CA THR A 25 -6.30 5.56 -4.68
C THR A 25 -5.47 6.63 -3.97
N ALA A 26 -4.20 6.83 -4.35
CA ALA A 26 -3.30 7.76 -3.67
C ALA A 26 -3.84 9.20 -3.65
N ARG A 27 -4.38 9.69 -4.78
CA ARG A 27 -4.99 11.03 -4.86
C ARG A 27 -6.18 11.23 -3.92
N ARG A 28 -6.96 10.18 -3.63
CA ARG A 28 -8.07 10.25 -2.67
C ARG A 28 -7.56 10.18 -1.24
N LEU A 29 -6.58 9.32 -0.99
CA LEU A 29 -5.94 9.17 0.33
C LEU A 29 -5.26 10.45 0.79
N HIS A 30 -4.61 11.20 -0.10
CA HIS A 30 -4.01 12.51 0.21
C HIS A 30 -5.00 13.53 0.79
N ARG A 31 -6.31 13.35 0.61
CA ARG A 31 -7.34 14.22 1.19
C ARG A 31 -7.72 13.84 2.63
N LEU A 32 -7.21 12.72 3.14
CA LEU A 32 -7.60 12.12 4.43
C LEU A 32 -6.52 12.24 5.52
N ASP A 33 -5.44 12.97 5.25
CA ASP A 33 -4.32 13.18 6.19
C ASP A 33 -3.72 11.85 6.69
N VAL A 34 -3.48 10.93 5.73
CA VAL A 34 -2.87 9.62 5.96
C VAL A 34 -1.48 9.57 5.35
N GLU A 35 -0.61 8.75 5.94
CA GLU A 35 0.63 8.38 5.30
C GLU A 35 0.39 7.26 4.29
N ILE A 36 1.09 7.28 3.15
CA ILE A 36 0.96 6.25 2.12
C ILE A 36 2.32 5.59 1.92
N LEU A 37 2.41 4.29 2.20
CA LEU A 37 3.54 3.45 1.81
C LEU A 37 3.08 2.49 0.71
N ALA A 38 3.81 2.41 -0.39
CA ALA A 38 3.43 1.55 -1.50
C ALA A 38 4.61 0.73 -2.02
N TRP A 39 4.32 -0.48 -2.52
CA TRP A 39 5.31 -1.35 -3.14
C TRP A 39 4.93 -1.66 -4.59
N HIS A 40 5.91 -1.71 -5.48
CA HIS A 40 5.77 -2.22 -6.84
C HIS A 40 7.13 -2.77 -7.33
N PRO A 41 7.19 -3.99 -7.87
CA PRO A 41 8.46 -4.65 -8.19
C PRO A 41 9.21 -4.01 -9.37
N TYR A 42 8.50 -3.29 -10.24
CA TYR A 42 9.06 -2.77 -11.50
C TYR A 42 9.12 -1.23 -11.61
N LEU A 43 8.78 -0.50 -10.55
CA LEU A 43 8.82 0.97 -10.58
C LEU A 43 10.00 1.48 -9.74
N ASP A 44 10.68 2.52 -10.22
CA ASP A 44 11.70 3.25 -9.46
C ASP A 44 11.08 4.10 -8.34
N VAL A 45 11.92 4.78 -7.55
CA VAL A 45 11.47 5.66 -6.46
C VAL A 45 10.80 6.95 -6.97
N ASP A 46 11.18 7.42 -8.16
CA ASP A 46 10.70 8.70 -8.70
C ASP A 46 9.24 8.61 -9.12
N ALA A 47 8.78 7.44 -9.58
CA ALA A 47 7.37 7.17 -9.85
C ALA A 47 6.46 7.34 -8.61
N PHE A 48 6.99 7.09 -7.40
CA PHE A 48 6.25 7.26 -6.14
C PHE A 48 6.32 8.69 -5.63
N ARG A 49 7.52 9.30 -5.69
CA ARG A 49 7.74 10.70 -5.31
C ARG A 49 6.85 11.66 -6.10
N ALA A 50 6.67 11.41 -7.40
CA ALA A 50 5.79 12.20 -8.27
C ALA A 50 4.32 12.22 -7.81
N GLU A 51 3.90 11.25 -6.99
CA GLU A 51 2.55 11.16 -6.44
C GLU A 51 2.52 11.43 -4.92
N GLY A 52 3.63 11.87 -4.32
CA GLY A 52 3.74 12.11 -2.87
C GLY A 52 3.64 10.83 -2.02
N VAL A 53 4.04 9.67 -2.55
CA VAL A 53 3.95 8.38 -1.87
C VAL A 53 5.34 7.88 -1.48
N THR A 54 5.46 7.26 -0.31
CA THR A 54 6.71 6.59 0.12
C THR A 54 6.81 5.22 -0.57
N LYS A 55 7.95 4.93 -1.19
CA LYS A 55 8.23 3.61 -1.78
C LYS A 55 8.79 2.67 -0.71
N ALA A 56 8.16 1.50 -0.57
CA ALA A 56 8.73 0.37 0.14
C ALA A 56 9.79 -0.33 -0.71
N ALA A 57 10.94 -0.71 -0.14
CA ALA A 57 11.98 -1.40 -0.90
C ALA A 57 11.59 -2.86 -1.18
N GLU A 58 11.01 -3.53 -0.19
CA GLU A 58 10.51 -4.90 -0.27
C GLU A 58 9.02 -5.00 0.11
N LEU A 59 8.33 -6.05 -0.35
CA LEU A 59 6.91 -6.25 -0.05
C LEU A 59 6.65 -6.42 1.46
N SER A 60 7.59 -7.05 2.18
CA SER A 60 7.53 -7.27 3.63
C SER A 60 7.49 -5.97 4.45
N GLU A 61 7.99 -4.86 3.94
CA GLU A 61 7.88 -3.56 4.62
C GLU A 61 6.42 -3.09 4.75
N LEU A 62 5.51 -3.58 3.89
CA LEU A 62 4.09 -3.29 4.03
C LEU A 62 3.45 -3.97 5.23
N ALA A 63 4.10 -4.99 5.82
CA ALA A 63 3.57 -5.72 6.96
C ALA A 63 3.82 -5.04 8.33
N ALA A 64 4.59 -3.94 8.35
CA ALA A 64 4.70 -3.08 9.54
C ALA A 64 3.32 -2.56 9.95
N ARG A 65 3.11 -2.21 11.23
CA ARG A 65 1.79 -1.84 11.80
C ARG A 65 0.96 -0.99 10.82
N PHE A 66 -0.09 -1.59 10.27
CA PHE A 66 -0.99 -0.97 9.30
C PHE A 66 -2.44 -1.27 9.67
N ARG A 67 -3.36 -0.36 9.30
CA ARG A 67 -4.81 -0.60 9.45
C ARG A 67 -5.47 -0.99 8.14
N VAL A 68 -4.93 -0.52 7.02
CA VAL A 68 -5.48 -0.74 5.69
C VAL A 68 -4.36 -1.16 4.73
N LEU A 69 -4.57 -2.29 4.05
CA LEU A 69 -3.77 -2.74 2.92
C LEU A 69 -4.70 -2.80 1.70
N SER A 70 -4.43 -1.99 0.69
CA SER A 70 -5.18 -1.95 -0.56
C SER A 70 -4.36 -2.60 -1.68
N THR A 71 -4.93 -3.61 -2.32
CA THR A 71 -4.25 -4.39 -3.35
C THR A 71 -4.75 -4.01 -4.75
N HIS A 72 -3.82 -3.76 -5.66
CA HIS A 72 -4.10 -3.38 -7.05
C HIS A 72 -3.37 -4.18 -8.15
N PRO A 73 -2.64 -5.28 -7.90
CA PRO A 73 -2.06 -6.04 -9.00
C PRO A 73 -3.17 -6.70 -9.83
N PRO A 74 -3.04 -6.77 -11.16
CA PRO A 74 -3.86 -7.68 -11.95
C PRO A 74 -3.56 -9.12 -11.50
N LEU A 75 -4.56 -10.02 -11.57
CA LEU A 75 -4.34 -11.44 -11.35
C LEU A 75 -3.68 -12.05 -12.59
N ILE A 76 -2.46 -12.53 -12.43
CA ILE A 76 -1.63 -13.17 -13.46
C ILE A 76 -1.15 -14.47 -12.83
N GLU A 77 -1.58 -15.60 -13.40
CA GLU A 77 -1.21 -16.93 -12.93
C GLU A 77 0.31 -17.11 -12.87
N GLY A 78 0.79 -17.70 -11.78
CA GLY A 78 2.21 -17.92 -11.51
C GLY A 78 3.03 -16.65 -11.22
N ARG A 79 2.43 -15.45 -11.24
CA ARG A 79 3.15 -14.19 -11.02
C ARG A 79 2.60 -13.34 -9.88
N THR A 80 1.29 -13.08 -9.86
CA THR A 80 0.68 -12.19 -8.87
C THR A 80 -0.31 -12.90 -7.95
N GLU A 81 -0.56 -14.19 -8.18
CA GLU A 81 -1.27 -15.04 -7.24
C GLU A 81 -0.58 -15.01 -5.87
N LYS A 82 -1.38 -14.86 -4.82
CA LYS A 82 -0.92 -14.88 -3.42
C LYS A 82 0.17 -13.84 -3.09
N VAL A 83 0.33 -12.77 -3.89
CA VAL A 83 1.22 -11.64 -3.53
C VAL A 83 0.86 -11.09 -2.15
N VAL A 84 -0.43 -10.95 -1.86
CA VAL A 84 -0.91 -10.77 -0.48
C VAL A 84 -1.30 -12.15 0.05
N GLY A 85 -0.32 -12.88 0.56
CA GLY A 85 -0.46 -14.25 1.05
C GLY A 85 -0.35 -14.35 2.58
N ALA A 86 -0.51 -15.57 3.08
CA ALA A 86 -0.40 -15.87 4.51
C ALA A 86 0.97 -15.45 5.09
N ASP A 87 2.05 -15.55 4.30
CA ASP A 87 3.39 -15.20 4.74
C ASP A 87 3.50 -13.71 5.05
N LEU A 88 2.95 -12.84 4.20
CA LEU A 88 2.90 -11.40 4.43
C LEU A 88 2.06 -11.06 5.68
N LEU A 89 0.93 -11.74 5.87
CA LEU A 89 -0.01 -11.47 6.96
C LEU A 89 0.45 -12.02 8.31
N ARG A 90 1.39 -12.98 8.33
CA ARG A 90 1.97 -13.55 9.55
C ARG A 90 3.17 -12.76 10.07
N LEU A 91 3.70 -11.83 9.27
CA LEU A 91 4.83 -11.02 9.71
C LEU A 91 4.43 -10.18 10.94
N PRO A 92 5.26 -10.16 11.99
CA PRO A 92 5.00 -9.30 13.13
C PRO A 92 5.08 -7.83 12.69
N PRO A 93 4.33 -6.93 13.34
CA PRO A 93 4.52 -5.50 13.13
C PRO A 93 5.98 -5.15 13.45
N ARG A 94 6.69 -4.55 12.49
CA ARG A 94 8.00 -3.93 12.72
C ARG A 94 7.86 -2.60 13.43
#